data_AF-A0A1V3L060-F1
#
_entry.id   AF-A0A1V3L060-F1
#
_cell.length_a   1.000
_cell.length_b   1.000
_cell.length_c   1.000
_cell.angle_alpha   90.00
_cell.angle_beta   90.00
_cell.angle_gamma   90.00
#
_symmetry.space_group_name_H-M   'P 1'
#
loop_
_entity.id
_entity.type
_entity.pdbx_description
1 polymer ?
#
loop_
_entity_poly.entity_id
_entity_poly.type
_entity_poly.pdbx_seq_one_letter_code
_entity_poly.pdbx_strand_id
1 'polypeptide(L)'
;MSILSYAQKIGQALMVPVAALPAAALLMGIGYWLDPDGWGANSQLAALLIKSGAAIIDNMGLLFAVGVAFGLSKDKHGSAALSGLVGFYVVTTLLSPGGVAQLQHIDPSQVPAAFNKINNQFVGILIGVISAELYNRFYQVELPKALSFFSGKRLVPIVVAFVMIALSFVLLYVWPHIFNALVSFGESIKDLGAVGAGIYGFFNRLLISVGLHHALNSVFWFDVAGINDIPNFLGGAKSLAEGTATVGVTGMYQAGFFPVMMFGLPGAALAIYHSAKPSQKTKVASIMLAAAFASFFTGITEPLEFSFMFVAPILYVIHALLTGLSVFIAASMHWIAGFGFSAGLVDMVLSSRNPLAVNWYMLIVQGLVFFAIYYAIFRTAIKVFNLKTLGREEQEEAMEESSATTTSSREETAIKFIDALGGKENFKNIDACITRLRLTLVDHNNINEVQLKSLGSKGTIKIGNDGLQVILGPEAELVAEAIKRQIH
;
A
#
# COMPACT_ATOMS: atom_id res chain seq x y z
N MET A 1 -15.73 10.41 12.21
CA MET A 1 -14.47 9.63 12.18
C MET A 1 -13.37 10.59 12.60
N SER A 2 -12.45 10.21 13.49
CA SER A 2 -11.31 11.09 13.79
C SER A 2 -10.39 11.20 12.56
N ILE A 3 -9.66 12.31 12.42
CA ILE A 3 -8.66 12.49 11.35
C ILE A 3 -7.68 11.32 11.33
N LEU A 4 -7.26 10.86 12.52
CA LEU A 4 -6.37 9.72 12.71
C LEU A 4 -6.94 8.42 12.16
N SER A 5 -8.21 8.12 12.47
CA SER A 5 -8.88 6.91 11.99
C SER A 5 -9.09 6.94 10.47
N TYR A 6 -9.32 8.11 9.89
CA TYR A 6 -9.41 8.27 8.45
C TYR A 6 -8.05 8.09 7.74
N ALA A 7 -6.99 8.69 8.29
CA ALA A 7 -5.63 8.50 7.79
C ALA A 7 -5.19 7.02 7.80
N GLN A 8 -5.55 6.28 8.85
CA GLN A 8 -5.33 4.83 8.91
C GLN A 8 -6.05 4.06 7.80
N LYS A 9 -7.31 4.42 7.49
CA LYS A 9 -8.06 3.80 6.39
C LYS A 9 -7.43 4.08 5.03
N ILE A 10 -6.92 5.30 4.81
CA ILE A 10 -6.17 5.62 3.59
C ILE A 10 -4.93 4.72 3.51
N GLY A 11 -4.15 4.60 4.60
CA GLY A 11 -2.99 3.71 4.66
C GLY A 11 -3.32 2.26 4.29
N GLN A 12 -4.44 1.73 4.79
CA GLN A 12 -4.92 0.40 4.42
C GLN A 12 -5.36 0.30 2.95
N ALA A 13 -6.02 1.34 2.42
CA ALA A 13 -6.44 1.37 1.01
C ALA A 13 -5.24 1.41 0.05
N LEU A 14 -4.13 2.04 0.45
CA LEU A 14 -2.88 2.09 -0.30
C LEU A 14 -2.23 0.70 -0.46
N MET A 15 -2.55 -0.28 0.39
CA MET A 15 -1.99 -1.63 0.26
C MET A 15 -2.53 -2.39 -0.98
N VAL A 16 -3.73 -2.06 -1.45
CA VAL A 16 -4.34 -2.71 -2.63
C VAL A 16 -3.47 -2.55 -3.89
N PRO A 17 -3.11 -1.33 -4.32
CA PRO A 17 -2.24 -1.17 -5.49
C PRO A 17 -0.80 -1.63 -5.24
N VAL A 18 -0.32 -1.56 -4.00
CA VAL A 18 1.05 -1.94 -3.64
C VAL A 18 1.29 -3.44 -3.80
N ALA A 19 0.28 -4.29 -3.66
CA ALA A 19 0.42 -5.74 -3.73
C ALA A 19 1.02 -6.28 -5.05
N ALA A 20 0.82 -5.58 -6.18
CA ALA A 20 1.34 -5.99 -7.48
C ALA A 20 2.80 -5.53 -7.74
N LEU A 21 3.26 -4.51 -7.02
CA LEU A 21 4.55 -3.86 -7.26
C LEU A 21 5.77 -4.76 -6.91
N PRO A 22 5.77 -5.59 -5.84
CA PRO A 22 6.86 -6.52 -5.58
C PRO A 22 7.09 -7.50 -6.74
N ALA A 23 6.01 -8.03 -7.31
CA ALA A 23 6.10 -8.94 -8.45
C ALA A 23 6.68 -8.23 -9.68
N ALA A 24 6.25 -6.99 -9.94
CA ALA A 24 6.77 -6.18 -11.03
C ALA A 24 8.28 -5.92 -10.91
N ALA A 25 8.73 -5.46 -9.75
CA ALA A 25 10.14 -5.20 -9.51
C ALA A 25 10.98 -6.48 -9.49
N LEU A 26 10.44 -7.60 -9.00
CA LEU A 26 11.12 -8.90 -9.08
C LEU A 26 11.37 -9.29 -10.54
N LEU A 27 10.37 -9.15 -11.42
CA LEU A 27 10.53 -9.43 -12.86
C LEU A 27 11.61 -8.52 -13.46
N MET A 28 11.57 -7.21 -13.20
CA MET A 28 12.59 -6.28 -13.69
C MET A 28 13.98 -6.64 -13.16
N GLY A 29 14.10 -6.84 -11.85
CA GLY A 29 15.36 -7.15 -11.19
C GLY A 29 15.98 -8.46 -11.66
N ILE A 30 15.18 -9.53 -11.88
CA ILE A 30 15.67 -10.77 -12.49
C ILE A 30 16.15 -10.51 -13.92
N GLY A 31 15.38 -9.74 -14.70
CA GLY A 31 15.77 -9.40 -16.07
C GLY A 31 17.10 -8.64 -16.12
N TYR A 32 17.29 -7.63 -15.27
CA TYR A 32 18.57 -6.93 -15.13
C TYR A 32 19.69 -7.84 -14.64
N TRP A 33 19.40 -8.75 -13.71
CA TRP A 33 20.38 -9.70 -13.21
C TRP A 33 20.85 -10.71 -14.28
N LEU A 34 19.97 -11.07 -15.21
CA LEU A 34 20.27 -11.95 -16.34
C LEU A 34 21.11 -11.25 -17.44
N ASP A 35 20.86 -9.97 -17.69
CA ASP A 35 21.59 -9.18 -18.69
C ASP A 35 21.98 -7.80 -18.11
N PRO A 36 22.98 -7.76 -17.19
CA PRO A 36 23.35 -6.54 -16.48
C PRO A 36 23.97 -5.46 -17.38
N ASP A 37 24.48 -5.86 -18.55
CA ASP A 37 25.15 -4.98 -19.49
C ASP A 37 24.26 -4.56 -20.67
N GLY A 38 23.32 -5.42 -21.08
CA GLY A 38 22.53 -5.23 -22.30
C GLY A 38 21.11 -4.72 -22.10
N TRP A 39 20.58 -4.61 -20.88
CA TRP A 39 19.17 -4.20 -20.64
C TRP A 39 18.15 -5.10 -21.35
N GLY A 40 18.49 -6.37 -21.57
CA GLY A 40 17.70 -7.30 -22.37
C GLY A 40 17.98 -7.26 -23.87
N ALA A 41 18.85 -6.36 -24.36
CA ALA A 41 19.29 -6.40 -25.76
C ALA A 41 20.08 -7.68 -26.08
N ASN A 42 20.79 -8.24 -25.10
CA ASN A 42 21.58 -9.46 -25.28
C ASN A 42 20.80 -10.73 -24.90
N SER A 43 19.59 -10.59 -24.33
CA SER A 43 18.78 -11.71 -23.87
C SER A 43 17.29 -11.43 -24.01
N GLN A 44 16.63 -12.16 -24.92
CA GLN A 44 15.19 -12.07 -25.13
C GLN A 44 14.40 -12.33 -23.83
N LEU A 45 14.85 -13.28 -23.00
CA LEU A 45 14.23 -13.56 -21.71
C LEU A 45 14.37 -12.37 -20.75
N ALA A 46 15.54 -11.74 -20.68
CA ALA A 46 15.74 -10.55 -19.87
C ALA A 46 14.84 -9.40 -20.35
N ALA A 47 14.76 -9.16 -21.66
CA ALA A 47 13.87 -8.15 -22.22
C ALA A 47 12.39 -8.40 -21.89
N LEU A 48 11.93 -9.65 -22.01
CA LEU A 48 10.57 -10.06 -21.66
C LEU A 48 10.26 -9.71 -20.19
N LEU A 49 11.16 -10.08 -19.28
CA LEU A 49 10.98 -9.86 -17.83
C LEU A 49 11.01 -8.36 -17.47
N ILE A 50 11.96 -7.61 -18.01
CA ILE A 50 12.07 -6.15 -17.80
C ILE A 50 10.79 -5.45 -18.29
N LYS A 51 10.34 -5.75 -19.51
CA LYS A 51 9.13 -5.13 -20.07
C LYS A 51 7.87 -5.51 -19.30
N SER A 52 7.77 -6.74 -18.82
CA SER A 52 6.61 -7.21 -18.04
C SER A 52 6.48 -6.47 -16.71
N GLY A 53 7.58 -6.26 -15.98
CA GLY A 53 7.54 -5.49 -14.75
C GLY A 53 7.38 -3.99 -14.98
N ALA A 54 8.02 -3.43 -16.00
CA ALA A 54 7.87 -2.02 -16.38
C ALA A 54 6.41 -1.66 -16.71
N ALA A 55 5.65 -2.57 -17.33
CA ALA A 55 4.23 -2.35 -17.60
C ALA A 55 3.40 -2.02 -16.34
N ILE A 56 3.81 -2.49 -15.16
CA ILE A 56 3.17 -2.22 -13.88
C ILE A 56 3.77 -0.95 -13.24
N ILE A 57 5.11 -0.87 -13.16
CA ILE A 57 5.82 0.25 -12.51
C ILE A 57 5.54 1.59 -13.23
N ASP A 58 5.54 1.60 -14.55
CA ASP A 58 5.31 2.81 -15.35
C ASP A 58 3.86 3.32 -15.24
N ASN A 59 2.94 2.50 -14.71
CA ASN A 59 1.52 2.80 -14.57
C ASN A 59 1.06 2.91 -13.10
N MET A 60 1.99 3.14 -12.16
CA MET A 60 1.66 3.23 -10.74
C MET A 60 0.59 4.29 -10.44
N GLY A 61 0.62 5.47 -11.08
CA GLY A 61 -0.40 6.51 -10.88
C GLY A 61 -1.83 5.99 -11.08
N LEU A 62 -2.04 5.22 -12.15
CA LEU A 62 -3.33 4.60 -12.44
C LEU A 62 -3.68 3.52 -11.40
N LEU A 63 -2.73 2.65 -11.06
CA LEU A 63 -2.93 1.61 -10.05
C LEU A 63 -3.38 2.22 -8.72
N PHE A 64 -2.74 3.31 -8.29
CA PHE A 64 -3.13 4.03 -7.07
C PHE A 64 -4.54 4.63 -7.18
N ALA A 65 -4.92 5.25 -8.31
CA ALA A 65 -6.27 5.78 -8.49
C ALA A 65 -7.35 4.70 -8.36
N VAL A 66 -7.15 3.56 -9.02
CA VAL A 66 -8.09 2.43 -9.00
C VAL A 66 -8.10 1.74 -7.63
N GLY A 67 -6.93 1.41 -7.11
CA GLY A 67 -6.74 0.64 -5.88
C GLY A 67 -7.19 1.39 -4.64
N VAL A 68 -6.89 2.69 -4.54
CA VAL A 68 -7.37 3.52 -3.42
C VAL A 68 -8.88 3.71 -3.49
N ALA A 69 -9.44 3.96 -4.68
CA ALA A 69 -10.88 4.10 -4.85
C ALA A 69 -11.63 2.83 -4.40
N PHE A 70 -11.12 1.65 -4.79
CA PHE A 70 -11.62 0.36 -4.35
C PHE A 70 -11.45 0.15 -2.83
N GLY A 71 -10.22 0.30 -2.33
CA GLY A 71 -9.86 -0.02 -0.95
C GLY A 71 -10.55 0.85 0.10
N LEU A 72 -10.83 2.12 -0.24
CA LEU A 72 -11.51 3.08 0.64
C LEU A 72 -13.05 3.06 0.50
N SER A 73 -13.58 2.37 -0.52
CA SER A 73 -15.03 2.20 -0.65
C SER A 73 -15.60 1.25 0.40
N LYS A 74 -16.80 1.54 0.90
CA LYS A 74 -17.45 0.82 2.01
C LYS A 74 -17.68 -0.66 1.70
N ASP A 75 -18.03 -0.99 0.47
CA ASP A 75 -18.37 -2.34 0.03
C ASP A 75 -17.36 -2.95 -0.95
N LYS A 76 -16.24 -2.25 -1.22
CA LYS A 76 -15.19 -2.71 -2.15
C LYS A 76 -15.75 -3.14 -3.50
N HIS A 77 -16.71 -2.40 -4.05
CA HIS A 77 -17.32 -2.76 -5.33
C HIS A 77 -16.45 -2.32 -6.52
N GLY A 78 -16.45 -3.12 -7.60
CA GLY A 78 -15.72 -2.79 -8.84
C GLY A 78 -16.11 -1.45 -9.47
N SER A 79 -17.32 -0.94 -9.22
CA SER A 79 -17.73 0.40 -9.68
C SER A 79 -16.96 1.54 -9.00
N ALA A 80 -16.50 1.36 -7.76
CA ALA A 80 -15.62 2.33 -7.10
C ALA A 80 -14.25 2.36 -7.80
N ALA A 81 -13.71 1.19 -8.11
CA ALA A 81 -12.47 1.04 -8.88
C ALA A 81 -12.58 1.69 -10.28
N LEU A 82 -13.68 1.43 -10.99
CA LEU A 82 -14.00 2.05 -12.28
C LEU A 82 -14.10 3.58 -12.17
N SER A 83 -14.65 4.09 -11.06
CA SER A 83 -14.73 5.54 -10.84
C SER A 83 -13.34 6.16 -10.71
N GLY A 84 -12.42 5.49 -9.98
CA GLY A 84 -11.00 5.90 -9.92
C GLY A 84 -10.32 5.90 -11.29
N LEU A 85 -10.55 4.87 -12.11
CA LEU A 85 -10.04 4.79 -13.50
C LEU A 85 -10.55 5.96 -14.36
N VAL A 86 -11.86 6.20 -14.34
CA VAL A 86 -12.49 7.29 -15.11
C VAL A 86 -11.94 8.64 -14.67
N GLY A 87 -11.86 8.88 -13.36
CA GLY A 87 -11.31 10.12 -12.84
C GLY A 87 -9.85 10.34 -13.23
N PHE A 88 -9.07 9.25 -13.25
CA PHE A 88 -7.67 9.30 -13.67
C PHE A 88 -7.50 9.71 -15.13
N TYR A 89 -8.28 9.13 -16.04
CA TYR A 89 -8.22 9.54 -17.44
C TYR A 89 -8.66 10.98 -17.65
N VAL A 90 -9.72 11.45 -16.97
CA VAL A 90 -10.16 12.85 -17.06
C VAL A 90 -9.05 13.81 -16.63
N VAL A 91 -8.43 13.57 -15.47
CA VAL A 91 -7.37 14.46 -14.96
C VAL A 91 -6.13 14.44 -15.84
N THR A 92 -5.61 13.25 -16.14
CA THR A 92 -4.35 13.11 -16.89
C THR A 92 -4.47 13.55 -18.35
N THR A 93 -5.66 13.44 -18.95
CA THR A 93 -5.89 13.92 -20.32
C THR A 93 -5.99 15.44 -20.35
N LEU A 94 -6.81 16.05 -19.49
CA LEU A 94 -6.98 17.51 -19.43
C LEU A 94 -5.68 18.24 -19.07
N LEU A 95 -4.87 17.64 -18.19
CA LEU A 95 -3.63 18.22 -17.70
C LEU A 95 -2.37 17.64 -18.37
N SER A 96 -2.54 16.89 -19.45
CA SER A 96 -1.42 16.52 -20.33
C SER A 96 -0.80 17.79 -20.95
N PRO A 97 0.46 17.77 -21.39
CA PRO A 97 1.08 18.95 -22.00
C PRO A 97 0.25 19.54 -23.15
N GLY A 98 -0.28 18.69 -24.04
CA GLY A 98 -1.17 19.13 -25.11
C GLY A 98 -2.51 19.69 -24.61
N GLY A 99 -3.10 19.07 -23.58
CA GLY A 99 -4.32 19.56 -22.95
C GLY A 99 -4.15 20.93 -22.32
N VAL A 100 -3.05 21.15 -21.58
CA VAL A 100 -2.73 22.44 -20.96
C VAL A 100 -2.48 23.53 -21.99
N ALA A 101 -1.68 23.23 -23.03
CA ALA A 101 -1.43 24.17 -24.13
C ALA A 101 -2.75 24.66 -24.75
N GLN A 102 -3.68 23.74 -24.99
CA GLN A 102 -5.00 24.06 -25.53
C GLN A 102 -5.86 24.87 -24.55
N LEU A 103 -5.92 24.48 -23.27
CA LEU A 103 -6.73 25.14 -22.24
C LEU A 103 -6.25 26.56 -21.90
N GLN A 104 -4.94 26.79 -21.94
CA GLN A 104 -4.34 28.09 -21.64
C GLN A 104 -4.06 28.95 -22.89
N HIS A 105 -4.30 28.40 -24.09
CA HIS A 105 -4.00 29.05 -25.37
C HIS A 105 -2.53 29.48 -25.49
N ILE A 106 -1.61 28.62 -25.06
CA ILE A 106 -0.16 28.83 -25.12
C ILE A 106 0.50 27.85 -26.08
N ASP A 107 1.70 28.19 -26.54
CA ASP A 107 2.51 27.25 -27.31
C ASP A 107 2.90 26.03 -26.45
N PRO A 108 2.88 24.79 -27.00
CA PRO A 108 3.28 23.59 -26.25
C PRO A 108 4.67 23.68 -25.60
N SER A 109 5.60 24.45 -26.16
CA SER A 109 6.93 24.68 -25.58
C SER A 109 6.93 25.56 -24.33
N GLN A 110 5.86 26.31 -24.09
CA GLN A 110 5.69 27.18 -22.92
C GLN A 110 4.94 26.49 -21.78
N VAL A 111 4.45 25.26 -21.99
CA VAL A 111 3.75 24.50 -20.95
C VAL A 111 4.70 24.21 -19.79
N PRO A 112 4.30 24.50 -18.53
CA PRO A 112 5.13 24.21 -17.38
C PRO A 112 5.55 22.73 -17.30
N ALA A 113 6.84 22.48 -17.05
CA ALA A 113 7.40 21.13 -16.98
C ALA A 113 6.67 20.19 -16.00
N ALA A 114 6.02 20.77 -14.99
CA ALA A 114 5.15 20.07 -14.04
C ALA A 114 4.12 19.15 -14.72
N PHE A 115 3.58 19.55 -15.88
CA PHE A 115 2.54 18.80 -16.57
C PHE A 115 3.08 17.58 -17.35
N ASN A 116 4.37 17.53 -17.66
CA ASN A 116 5.01 16.29 -18.14
C ASN A 116 5.01 15.19 -17.08
N LYS A 117 4.82 15.56 -15.81
CA LYS A 117 4.85 14.68 -14.64
C LYS A 117 3.50 14.62 -13.94
N ILE A 118 2.40 14.99 -14.62
CA ILE A 118 1.05 14.94 -14.03
C ILE A 118 0.61 13.50 -13.72
N ASN A 119 1.03 12.54 -14.54
CA ASN A 119 0.85 11.12 -14.25
C ASN A 119 1.87 10.68 -13.19
N ASN A 120 1.45 10.74 -11.93
CA ASN A 120 2.24 10.26 -10.80
C ASN A 120 1.32 9.68 -9.71
N GLN A 121 1.94 9.02 -8.73
CA GLN A 121 1.27 8.32 -7.63
C GLN A 121 0.49 9.28 -6.74
N PHE A 122 0.99 10.49 -6.48
CA PHE A 122 0.29 11.48 -5.65
C PHE A 122 -1.04 11.90 -6.29
N VAL A 123 -1.03 12.22 -7.58
CA VAL A 123 -2.24 12.56 -8.33
C VAL A 123 -3.19 11.36 -8.36
N GLY A 124 -2.67 10.15 -8.58
CA GLY A 124 -3.44 8.90 -8.49
C GLY A 124 -4.15 8.71 -7.15
N ILE A 125 -3.44 8.86 -6.03
CA ILE A 125 -4.00 8.75 -4.68
C ILE A 125 -5.10 9.80 -4.45
N LEU A 126 -4.85 11.06 -4.84
CA LEU A 126 -5.83 12.15 -4.73
C LEU A 126 -7.13 11.81 -5.46
N ILE A 127 -7.02 11.35 -6.71
CA ILE A 127 -8.17 10.92 -7.52
C ILE A 127 -8.88 9.73 -6.86
N GLY A 128 -8.12 8.75 -6.36
CA GLY A 128 -8.67 7.56 -5.72
C GLY A 128 -9.46 7.88 -4.46
N VAL A 129 -8.93 8.76 -3.59
CA VAL A 129 -9.62 9.21 -2.36
C VAL A 129 -10.92 9.93 -2.72
N ILE A 130 -10.88 10.92 -3.62
CA ILE A 130 -12.08 11.65 -4.03
C ILE A 130 -13.12 10.70 -4.66
N SER A 131 -12.67 9.76 -5.49
CA SER A 131 -13.54 8.77 -6.13
C SER A 131 -14.21 7.85 -5.11
N ALA A 132 -13.49 7.38 -4.10
CA ALA A 132 -14.05 6.59 -3.01
C ALA A 132 -15.07 7.38 -2.19
N GLU A 133 -14.80 8.64 -1.86
CA GLU A 133 -15.74 9.47 -1.10
C GLU A 133 -17.02 9.74 -1.88
N LEU A 134 -16.90 10.04 -3.18
CA LEU A 134 -18.06 10.19 -4.06
C LEU A 134 -18.83 8.88 -4.19
N TYR A 135 -18.14 7.74 -4.32
CA TYR A 135 -18.77 6.43 -4.31
C TYR A 135 -19.57 6.22 -3.03
N ASN A 136 -18.92 6.36 -1.87
CA ASN A 136 -19.52 6.13 -0.55
C ASN A 136 -20.71 7.02 -0.24
N ARG A 137 -20.83 8.16 -0.94
CA ARG A 137 -21.93 9.11 -0.83
C ARG A 137 -23.06 8.85 -1.83
N PHE A 138 -22.75 8.50 -3.08
CA PHE A 138 -23.74 8.50 -4.17
C PHE A 138 -24.14 7.09 -4.65
N TYR A 139 -23.49 6.02 -4.20
CA TYR A 139 -23.72 4.66 -4.73
C TYR A 139 -25.14 4.09 -4.52
N GLN A 140 -25.98 4.72 -3.70
CA GLN A 140 -27.37 4.34 -3.44
C GLN A 140 -28.39 5.38 -3.92
N VAL A 141 -27.96 6.43 -4.62
CA VAL A 141 -28.86 7.51 -5.06
C VAL A 141 -29.71 7.04 -6.23
N GLU A 142 -31.02 7.29 -6.14
CA GLU A 142 -31.97 7.02 -7.21
C GLU A 142 -32.30 8.31 -7.98
N LEU A 143 -32.17 8.23 -9.30
CA LEU A 143 -32.52 9.31 -10.21
C LEU A 143 -33.99 9.22 -10.68
N PRO A 144 -34.56 10.34 -11.19
CA PRO A 144 -35.88 10.32 -11.80
C PRO A 144 -36.01 9.26 -12.91
N LYS A 145 -37.24 8.79 -13.18
CA LYS A 145 -37.50 7.65 -14.09
C LYS A 145 -36.76 7.74 -15.43
N ALA A 146 -36.71 8.92 -16.05
CA ALA A 146 -36.03 9.15 -17.32
C ALA A 146 -34.52 8.85 -17.29
N LEU A 147 -33.88 8.94 -16.12
CA LEU A 147 -32.45 8.72 -15.91
C LEU A 147 -32.16 7.52 -15.00
N SER A 148 -33.17 6.70 -14.69
CA SER A 148 -33.08 5.60 -13.71
C SER A 148 -32.03 4.54 -14.06
N PHE A 149 -31.68 4.40 -15.35
CA PHE A 149 -30.58 3.54 -15.80
C PHE A 149 -29.24 3.92 -15.13
N PHE A 150 -29.02 5.20 -14.85
CA PHE A 150 -27.79 5.69 -14.25
C PHE A 150 -27.83 5.67 -12.71
N SER A 151 -28.93 5.23 -12.08
CA SER A 151 -29.04 5.20 -10.61
C SER A 151 -28.02 4.29 -9.92
N GLY A 152 -27.78 4.59 -8.65
CA GLY A 152 -26.94 3.82 -7.74
C GLY A 152 -25.48 3.81 -8.14
N LYS A 153 -24.85 2.64 -8.12
CA LYS A 153 -23.41 2.47 -8.38
C LYS A 153 -22.96 2.95 -9.76
N ARG A 154 -23.87 2.97 -10.75
CA ARG A 154 -23.63 3.45 -12.12
C ARG A 154 -23.53 4.98 -12.22
N LEU A 155 -24.11 5.70 -11.26
CA LEU A 155 -24.05 7.16 -11.19
C LEU A 155 -22.65 7.64 -10.89
N VAL A 156 -21.92 6.88 -10.07
CA VAL A 156 -20.69 7.36 -9.44
C VAL A 156 -19.60 7.69 -10.46
N PRO A 157 -19.27 6.86 -11.46
CA PRO A 157 -18.26 7.23 -12.46
C PRO A 157 -18.60 8.53 -13.21
N ILE A 158 -19.90 8.81 -13.42
CA ILE A 158 -20.37 10.03 -14.08
C ILE A 158 -20.12 11.24 -13.18
N VAL A 159 -20.52 11.15 -11.90
CA VAL A 159 -20.27 12.21 -10.92
C VAL A 159 -18.78 12.46 -10.75
N VAL A 160 -17.97 11.40 -10.68
CA VAL A 160 -16.51 11.51 -10.61
C VAL A 160 -15.96 12.23 -11.82
N ALA A 161 -16.38 11.90 -13.05
CA ALA A 161 -15.92 12.60 -14.24
C ALA A 161 -16.13 14.13 -14.15
N PHE A 162 -17.32 14.58 -13.72
CA PHE A 162 -17.60 16.01 -13.56
C PHE A 162 -16.78 16.66 -12.44
N VAL A 163 -16.65 16.00 -11.28
CA VAL A 163 -15.81 16.50 -10.19
C VAL A 163 -14.35 16.57 -10.60
N MET A 164 -13.88 15.64 -11.43
CA MET A 164 -12.50 15.60 -11.92
C MET A 164 -12.22 16.70 -12.94
N ILE A 165 -13.20 17.17 -13.71
CA ILE A 165 -13.06 18.39 -14.52
C ILE A 165 -12.79 19.60 -13.61
N ALA A 166 -13.56 19.75 -12.52
CA ALA A 166 -13.34 20.83 -11.56
C ALA A 166 -11.98 20.70 -10.84
N LEU A 167 -11.59 19.47 -10.47
CA LEU A 167 -10.27 19.21 -9.89
C LEU A 167 -9.15 19.56 -10.88
N SER A 168 -9.29 19.19 -12.16
CA SER A 168 -8.31 19.54 -13.20
C SER A 168 -8.16 21.05 -13.32
N PHE A 169 -9.26 21.81 -13.30
CA PHE A 169 -9.20 23.27 -13.32
C PHE A 169 -8.41 23.82 -12.12
N VAL A 170 -8.60 23.27 -10.92
CA VAL A 170 -7.80 23.67 -9.74
C VAL A 170 -6.33 23.30 -9.91
N LEU A 171 -6.05 22.07 -10.32
CA LEU A 171 -4.68 21.56 -10.49
C LEU A 171 -3.94 22.28 -11.64
N LEU A 172 -4.63 22.80 -12.66
CA LEU A 172 -4.04 23.61 -13.72
C LEU A 172 -3.23 24.81 -13.17
N TYR A 173 -3.64 25.36 -12.03
CA TYR A 173 -2.94 26.49 -11.40
C TYR A 173 -2.14 26.06 -10.17
N VAL A 174 -2.64 25.08 -9.40
CA VAL A 174 -2.01 24.67 -8.14
C VAL A 174 -0.85 23.70 -8.37
N TRP A 175 -0.95 22.79 -9.34
CA TRP A 175 0.06 21.75 -9.57
C TRP A 175 1.46 22.31 -9.89
N PRO A 176 1.62 23.32 -10.77
CA PRO A 176 2.92 23.92 -11.00
C PRO A 176 3.58 24.45 -9.72
N HIS A 177 2.82 25.03 -8.79
CA HIS A 177 3.36 25.50 -7.52
C HIS A 177 3.82 24.37 -6.61
N ILE A 178 3.02 23.30 -6.49
CA ILE A 178 3.40 22.10 -5.71
C ILE A 178 4.65 21.47 -6.32
N PHE A 179 4.66 21.28 -7.64
CA PHE A 179 5.78 20.70 -8.37
C PHE A 179 7.05 21.54 -8.21
N ASN A 180 6.96 22.86 -8.41
CA ASN A 180 8.12 23.73 -8.27
C ASN A 180 8.64 23.79 -6.83
N ALA A 181 7.77 23.71 -5.82
CA ALA A 181 8.20 23.62 -4.42
C ALA A 181 8.97 22.32 -4.15
N LEU A 182 8.49 21.19 -4.69
CA LEU A 182 9.17 19.89 -4.58
C LEU A 182 10.50 19.88 -5.33
N VAL A 183 10.54 20.42 -6.55
CA VAL A 183 11.78 20.58 -7.32
C VAL A 183 12.77 21.48 -6.58
N SER A 184 12.33 22.65 -6.11
CA SER A 184 13.19 23.58 -5.36
C SER A 184 13.73 22.93 -4.08
N PHE A 185 12.90 22.17 -3.37
CA PHE A 185 13.34 21.40 -2.20
C PHE A 185 14.39 20.36 -2.61
N GLY A 186 14.13 19.60 -3.67
CA GLY A 186 15.07 18.63 -4.23
C GLY A 186 16.42 19.25 -4.59
N GLU A 187 16.39 20.31 -5.39
CA GLU A 187 17.56 21.06 -5.84
C GLU A 187 18.34 21.66 -4.67
N SER A 188 17.65 22.13 -3.62
CA SER A 188 18.32 22.71 -2.45
C SER A 188 19.14 21.70 -1.65
N ILE A 189 18.84 20.39 -1.77
CA ILE A 189 19.55 19.34 -1.01
C ILE A 189 20.34 18.37 -1.88
N LYS A 190 20.12 18.30 -3.20
CA LYS A 190 20.76 17.31 -4.07
C LYS A 190 22.29 17.46 -4.13
N ASP A 191 22.79 18.68 -4.04
CA ASP A 191 24.22 19.00 -4.13
C ASP A 191 24.93 18.93 -2.77
N LEU A 192 24.21 18.57 -1.69
CA LEU A 192 24.77 18.39 -0.35
C LEU A 192 25.42 17.01 -0.14
N GLY A 193 25.49 16.18 -1.20
CA GLY A 193 26.05 14.83 -1.15
C GLY A 193 25.38 13.97 -0.07
N ALA A 194 26.18 13.32 0.77
CA ALA A 194 25.68 12.45 1.82
C ALA A 194 24.72 13.14 2.81
N VAL A 195 24.95 14.42 3.11
CA VAL A 195 24.05 15.21 3.97
C VAL A 195 22.66 15.33 3.32
N GLY A 196 22.63 15.62 2.02
CA GLY A 196 21.38 15.67 1.24
C GLY A 196 20.64 14.35 1.25
N ALA A 197 21.36 13.25 1.05
CA ALA A 197 20.80 11.90 1.12
C ALA A 197 20.20 11.59 2.51
N GLY A 198 20.86 12.01 3.58
CA GLY A 198 20.33 11.87 4.94
C GLY A 198 19.06 12.68 5.21
N ILE A 199 19.03 13.94 4.78
CA ILE A 199 17.83 14.80 4.88
C ILE A 199 16.67 14.19 4.10
N TYR A 200 16.95 13.68 2.89
CA TYR A 200 15.98 12.96 2.09
C TYR A 200 15.42 11.74 2.84
N GLY A 201 16.28 10.87 3.38
CA GLY A 201 15.86 9.67 4.12
C GLY A 201 14.97 9.99 5.32
N PHE A 202 15.27 11.07 6.05
CA PHE A 202 14.46 11.55 7.16
C PHE A 202 13.05 11.98 6.72
N PHE A 203 12.94 12.88 5.75
CA PHE A 203 11.64 13.38 5.29
C PHE A 203 10.84 12.31 4.55
N ASN A 204 11.51 11.44 3.80
CA ASN A 204 10.88 10.30 3.16
C ASN A 204 10.09 9.47 4.18
N ARG A 205 10.70 9.13 5.33
CA ARG A 205 9.98 8.39 6.38
C ARG A 205 8.90 9.23 7.01
N LEU A 206 9.19 10.47 7.41
CA LEU A 206 8.24 11.32 8.14
C LEU A 206 6.93 11.55 7.36
N LEU A 207 7.03 11.69 6.03
CA LEU A 207 5.92 11.96 5.14
C LEU A 207 5.07 10.74 4.77
N ILE A 208 5.40 9.52 5.24
CA ILE A 208 4.56 8.33 5.03
C ILE A 208 3.20 8.49 5.70
N SER A 209 3.16 9.07 6.89
CA SER A 209 1.93 9.33 7.65
C SER A 209 0.86 10.10 6.88
N VAL A 210 1.26 10.88 5.88
CA VAL A 210 0.38 11.71 5.04
C VAL A 210 0.48 11.36 3.54
N GLY A 211 1.19 10.29 3.17
CA GLY A 211 1.36 9.85 1.78
C GLY A 211 2.24 10.75 0.90
N LEU A 212 2.73 11.89 1.41
CA LEU A 212 3.54 12.85 0.65
C LEU A 212 4.96 12.36 0.32
N HIS A 213 5.41 11.28 0.94
CA HIS A 213 6.68 10.64 0.60
C HIS A 213 6.75 10.22 -0.88
N HIS A 214 5.63 9.85 -1.51
CA HIS A 214 5.60 9.57 -2.95
C HIS A 214 5.96 10.79 -3.80
N ALA A 215 5.53 11.98 -3.39
CA ALA A 215 5.88 13.22 -4.08
C ALA A 215 7.38 13.53 -3.93
N LEU A 216 7.95 13.27 -2.75
CA LEU A 216 9.38 13.38 -2.53
C LEU A 216 10.16 12.33 -3.33
N ASN A 217 9.66 11.09 -3.42
CA ASN A 217 10.26 10.03 -4.24
C ASN A 217 10.29 10.41 -5.71
N SER A 218 9.25 11.08 -6.23
CA SER A 218 9.28 11.55 -7.61
C SER A 218 10.49 12.44 -7.89
N VAL A 219 10.90 13.30 -6.95
CA VAL A 219 12.08 14.18 -7.08
C VAL A 219 13.39 13.40 -7.17
N PHE A 220 13.62 12.49 -6.22
CA PHE A 220 14.90 11.79 -6.06
C PHE A 220 14.98 10.51 -6.88
N TRP A 221 13.95 9.68 -6.82
CA TRP A 221 13.93 8.38 -7.49
C TRP A 221 13.51 8.47 -8.96
N PHE A 222 12.65 9.42 -9.37
CA PHE A 222 12.01 9.40 -10.69
C PHE A 222 12.06 10.74 -11.46
N ASP A 223 13.22 11.07 -12.01
CA ASP A 223 13.53 12.19 -12.93
C ASP A 223 12.63 13.44 -12.90
N VAL A 224 12.29 13.97 -11.73
CA VAL A 224 11.59 15.25 -11.60
C VAL A 224 12.57 16.40 -11.47
N ALA A 225 13.73 16.18 -10.85
CA ALA A 225 14.78 17.18 -10.64
C ALA A 225 16.15 16.79 -11.25
N GLY A 226 16.14 15.89 -12.25
CA GLY A 226 17.35 15.43 -12.94
C GLY A 226 18.20 14.41 -12.15
N ILE A 227 17.69 13.85 -11.06
CA ILE A 227 18.41 12.86 -10.23
C ILE A 227 18.18 11.45 -10.78
N ASN A 228 16.91 11.05 -10.91
CA ASN A 228 16.48 9.79 -11.52
C ASN A 228 17.17 8.53 -10.94
N ASP A 229 17.32 8.49 -9.61
CA ASP A 229 18.25 7.56 -8.97
C ASP A 229 17.90 6.07 -9.21
N ILE A 230 16.61 5.69 -9.17
CA ILE A 230 16.20 4.29 -9.38
C ILE A 230 16.43 3.87 -10.84
N PRO A 231 15.85 4.54 -11.87
CA PRO A 231 16.07 4.12 -13.25
C PRO A 231 17.53 4.20 -13.68
N ASN A 232 18.30 5.19 -13.19
CA ASN A 232 19.73 5.28 -13.50
C ASN A 232 20.54 4.18 -12.81
N PHE A 233 20.19 3.79 -11.57
CA PHE A 233 20.84 2.67 -10.89
C PHE A 233 20.50 1.34 -11.56
N LEU A 234 19.21 1.03 -11.72
CA LEU A 234 18.78 -0.18 -12.43
C LEU A 234 19.42 -0.23 -13.82
N GLY A 235 19.57 0.97 -14.43
CA GLY A 235 20.41 1.38 -15.54
C GLY A 235 21.66 0.56 -15.83
N GLY A 236 22.41 0.29 -14.76
CA GLY A 236 23.65 -0.47 -14.83
C GLY A 236 24.60 0.10 -15.88
N ALA A 237 25.11 -0.79 -16.74
CA ALA A 237 26.10 -0.43 -17.76
C ALA A 237 25.55 0.58 -18.79
N LYS A 238 24.26 0.51 -19.10
CA LYS A 238 23.63 1.44 -20.05
C LYS A 238 23.70 2.88 -19.54
N SER A 239 23.32 3.12 -18.29
CA SER A 239 23.37 4.46 -17.71
C SER A 239 24.80 4.98 -17.55
N LEU A 240 25.77 4.09 -17.33
CA LEU A 240 27.19 4.45 -17.36
C LEU A 240 27.63 4.88 -18.77
N ALA A 241 27.24 4.14 -19.81
CA ALA A 241 27.56 4.46 -21.20
C ALA A 241 26.90 5.76 -21.70
N GLU A 242 25.68 6.05 -21.24
CA GLU A 242 24.93 7.28 -21.56
C GLU A 242 25.36 8.49 -20.70
N GLY A 243 26.24 8.29 -19.71
CA GLY A 243 26.69 9.34 -18.78
C GLY A 243 25.63 9.82 -17.80
N THR A 244 24.53 9.06 -17.63
CA THR A 244 23.42 9.37 -16.72
C THR A 244 23.62 8.78 -15.32
N ALA A 245 24.61 7.90 -15.13
CA ALA A 245 24.99 7.34 -13.84
C ALA A 245 26.48 7.52 -13.53
N THR A 246 26.82 7.57 -12.24
CA THR A 246 28.19 7.67 -11.74
C THR A 246 28.42 6.65 -10.63
N VAL A 247 29.47 5.84 -10.76
CA VAL A 247 29.85 4.81 -9.77
C VAL A 247 30.12 5.45 -8.41
N GLY A 248 29.56 4.89 -7.35
CA GLY A 248 29.70 5.42 -5.99
C GLY A 248 28.77 6.60 -5.65
N VAL A 249 27.99 7.09 -6.62
CA VAL A 249 27.09 8.25 -6.46
C VAL A 249 25.64 7.85 -6.76
N THR A 250 25.40 7.26 -7.93
CA THR A 250 24.07 6.75 -8.30
C THR A 250 23.69 5.57 -7.40
N GLY A 251 22.53 5.65 -6.76
CA GLY A 251 22.08 4.75 -5.70
C GLY A 251 22.21 5.33 -4.29
N MET A 252 22.79 6.53 -4.10
CA MET A 252 22.94 7.11 -2.76
C MET A 252 21.60 7.39 -2.06
N TYR A 253 20.54 7.66 -2.82
CA TYR A 253 19.20 7.91 -2.28
C TYR A 253 18.40 6.60 -2.10
N GLN A 254 19.04 5.45 -2.27
CA GLN A 254 18.47 4.11 -2.11
C GLN A 254 19.20 3.29 -1.05
N ALA A 255 20.54 3.29 -1.07
CA ALA A 255 21.34 2.31 -0.34
C ALA A 255 21.08 2.26 1.17
N GLY A 256 20.89 3.41 1.82
CA GLY A 256 20.68 3.44 3.28
C GLY A 256 19.31 2.97 3.76
N PHE A 257 18.38 2.64 2.86
CA PHE A 257 17.12 2.00 3.25
C PHE A 257 17.31 0.51 3.58
N PHE A 258 18.29 -0.18 2.97
CA PHE A 258 18.54 -1.61 3.24
C PHE A 258 18.85 -1.90 4.72
N PRO A 259 19.78 -1.19 5.40
CA PRO A 259 20.02 -1.39 6.83
C PRO A 259 18.78 -1.21 7.70
N VAL A 260 17.89 -0.29 7.32
CA VAL A 260 16.67 0.01 8.09
C VAL A 260 15.61 -1.06 7.88
N MET A 261 15.28 -1.37 6.62
CA MET A 261 14.20 -2.30 6.28
C MET A 261 14.56 -3.74 6.64
N MET A 262 15.81 -4.13 6.40
CA MET A 262 16.27 -5.48 6.66
C MET A 262 16.63 -5.74 8.13
N PHE A 263 17.00 -4.71 8.89
CA PHE A 263 17.56 -4.94 10.22
C PHE A 263 17.00 -3.99 11.29
N GLY A 264 16.93 -2.69 11.02
CA GLY A 264 16.36 -1.72 11.95
C GLY A 264 14.92 -2.06 12.37
N LEU A 265 14.02 -2.23 11.40
CA LEU A 265 12.61 -2.55 11.66
C LEU A 265 12.42 -3.92 12.34
N PRO A 266 13.11 -5.01 11.94
CA PRO A 266 13.15 -6.24 12.73
C PRO A 266 13.63 -6.03 14.19
N GLY A 267 14.63 -5.17 14.41
CA GLY A 267 15.07 -4.77 15.75
C GLY A 267 13.97 -4.06 16.55
N ALA A 268 13.22 -3.16 15.91
CA ALA A 268 12.03 -2.52 16.50
C ALA A 268 10.91 -3.52 16.82
N ALA A 269 10.61 -4.45 15.91
CA ALA A 269 9.63 -5.51 16.14
C ALA A 269 9.99 -6.35 17.38
N LEU A 270 11.27 -6.73 17.52
CA LEU A 270 11.75 -7.44 18.69
C LEU A 270 11.60 -6.61 19.97
N ALA A 271 11.87 -5.30 19.91
CA ALA A 271 11.68 -4.39 21.04
C ALA A 271 10.20 -4.27 21.46
N ILE A 272 9.28 -4.19 20.49
CA ILE A 272 7.82 -4.16 20.73
C ILE A 272 7.38 -5.48 21.38
N TYR A 273 7.76 -6.63 20.83
CA TYR A 273 7.47 -7.94 21.41
C TYR A 273 8.01 -8.11 22.84
N HIS A 274 9.25 -7.68 23.09
CA HIS A 274 9.84 -7.73 24.43
C HIS A 274 9.21 -6.74 25.42
N SER A 275 8.45 -5.76 24.94
CA SER A 275 7.77 -4.77 25.77
C SER A 275 6.28 -5.06 25.96
N ALA A 276 5.72 -6.05 25.25
CA ALA A 276 4.33 -6.49 25.40
C ALA A 276 4.07 -7.16 26.76
N LYS A 277 2.83 -7.05 27.25
CA LYS A 277 2.37 -7.76 28.46
C LYS A 277 2.50 -9.28 28.27
N PRO A 278 2.78 -10.06 29.35
CA PRO A 278 2.90 -11.52 29.25
C PRO A 278 1.72 -12.20 28.56
N SER A 279 0.48 -11.76 28.86
CA SER A 279 -0.75 -12.29 28.26
C SER A 279 -0.92 -12.00 26.77
N GLN A 280 -0.24 -10.98 26.24
CA GLN A 280 -0.34 -10.56 24.84
C GLN A 280 0.85 -11.02 23.99
N LYS A 281 1.88 -11.64 24.61
CA LYS A 281 3.14 -11.99 23.92
C LYS A 281 2.94 -12.87 22.70
N THR A 282 2.07 -13.87 22.76
CA THR A 282 1.82 -14.78 21.63
C THR A 282 1.22 -14.03 20.43
N LYS A 283 0.20 -13.20 20.68
CA LYS A 283 -0.44 -12.36 19.66
C LYS A 283 0.57 -11.38 19.04
N VAL A 284 1.33 -10.67 19.88
CA VAL A 284 2.33 -9.70 19.41
C VAL A 284 3.46 -10.38 18.65
N ALA A 285 3.94 -11.54 19.10
CA ALA A 285 4.98 -12.31 18.41
C ALA A 285 4.58 -12.66 16.98
N SER A 286 3.36 -13.17 16.79
CA SER A 286 2.84 -13.53 15.46
C SER A 286 2.82 -12.33 14.51
N ILE A 287 2.26 -11.21 14.96
CA ILE A 287 2.13 -9.99 14.15
C ILE A 287 3.50 -9.37 13.85
N MET A 288 4.36 -9.23 14.87
CA MET A 288 5.68 -8.62 14.72
C MET A 288 6.62 -9.46 13.88
N LEU A 289 6.58 -10.79 14.01
CA LEU A 289 7.40 -11.69 13.19
C LEU A 289 6.99 -11.63 11.72
N ALA A 290 5.69 -11.68 11.43
CA ALA A 290 5.18 -11.57 10.05
C ALA A 290 5.54 -10.22 9.42
N ALA A 291 5.35 -9.12 10.16
CA ALA A 291 5.67 -7.78 9.69
C ALA A 291 7.19 -7.57 9.52
N ALA A 292 8.02 -8.08 10.44
CA ALA A 292 9.47 -8.03 10.34
C ALA A 292 9.98 -8.86 9.15
N PHE A 293 9.39 -10.04 8.92
CA PHE A 293 9.75 -10.87 7.76
C PHE A 293 9.39 -10.19 6.44
N ALA A 294 8.21 -9.57 6.35
CA ALA A 294 7.83 -8.79 5.17
C ALA A 294 8.82 -7.65 4.91
N SER A 295 9.14 -6.85 5.94
CA SER A 295 10.13 -5.78 5.85
C SER A 295 11.52 -6.30 5.45
N PHE A 296 11.97 -7.41 6.03
CA PHE A 296 13.26 -8.00 5.71
C PHE A 296 13.33 -8.54 4.29
N PHE A 297 12.33 -9.31 3.89
CA PHE A 297 12.36 -10.05 2.64
C PHE A 297 12.06 -9.16 1.44
N THR A 298 11.02 -8.33 1.52
CA THR A 298 10.52 -7.52 0.41
C THR A 298 10.74 -6.02 0.58
N GLY A 299 11.14 -5.55 1.77
CA GLY A 299 11.25 -4.12 2.05
C GLY A 299 9.91 -3.43 2.35
N ILE A 300 8.79 -4.16 2.46
CA ILE A 300 7.48 -3.57 2.80
C ILE A 300 7.44 -3.27 4.29
N THR A 301 7.34 -2.00 4.67
CA THR A 301 7.50 -1.53 6.05
C THR A 301 6.18 -1.22 6.74
N GLU A 302 5.11 -0.98 5.99
CA GLU A 302 3.83 -0.48 6.46
C GLU A 302 3.17 -1.35 7.53
N PRO A 303 3.13 -2.71 7.42
CA PRO A 303 2.57 -3.56 8.47
C PRO A 303 3.23 -3.35 9.84
N LEU A 304 4.52 -2.98 9.85
CA LEU A 304 5.29 -2.76 11.07
C LEU A 304 5.21 -1.29 11.52
N GLU A 305 5.42 -0.34 10.61
CA GLU A 305 5.38 1.10 10.90
C GLU A 305 3.99 1.52 11.43
N PHE A 306 2.91 1.03 10.83
CA PHE A 306 1.55 1.38 11.26
C PHE A 306 1.21 0.86 12.67
N SER A 307 1.93 -0.14 13.17
CA SER A 307 1.73 -0.66 14.53
C SER A 307 2.15 0.32 15.63
N PHE A 308 2.97 1.33 15.31
CA PHE A 308 3.43 2.33 16.29
C PHE A 308 3.31 3.78 15.81
N MET A 309 3.23 4.06 14.50
CA MET A 309 3.21 5.43 13.96
C MET A 309 2.13 6.32 14.58
N PHE A 310 0.93 5.77 14.77
CA PHE A 310 -0.23 6.53 15.26
C PHE A 310 -0.40 6.45 16.78
N VAL A 311 0.09 5.36 17.40
CA VAL A 311 -0.09 5.09 18.84
C VAL A 311 1.10 5.60 19.66
N ALA A 312 2.28 5.68 19.04
CA ALA A 312 3.51 6.16 19.64
C ALA A 312 4.31 7.02 18.63
N PRO A 313 3.83 8.25 18.30
CA PRO A 313 4.47 9.11 17.29
C PRO A 313 5.95 9.40 17.55
N ILE A 314 6.37 9.41 18.81
CA ILE A 314 7.78 9.57 19.21
C ILE A 314 8.66 8.48 18.59
N LEU A 315 8.22 7.21 18.60
CA LEU A 315 8.97 6.12 17.96
C LEU A 315 9.09 6.29 16.45
N TYR A 316 8.09 6.93 15.84
CA TYR A 316 8.09 7.20 14.40
C TYR A 316 9.02 8.35 14.01
N VAL A 317 9.10 9.40 14.83
CA VAL A 317 10.12 10.44 14.64
C VAL A 317 11.53 9.86 14.81
N ILE A 318 11.73 9.01 15.83
CA ILE A 318 13.00 8.29 16.03
C ILE A 318 13.34 7.43 14.81
N HIS A 319 12.37 6.66 14.30
CA HIS A 319 12.54 5.84 13.10
C HIS A 319 12.94 6.68 11.88
N ALA A 320 12.30 7.83 11.67
CA ALA A 320 12.65 8.75 10.60
C ALA A 320 14.08 9.28 10.74
N LEU A 321 14.48 9.69 11.96
CA LEU A 321 15.84 10.17 12.25
C LEU A 321 16.90 9.09 12.00
N LEU A 322 16.65 7.87 12.49
CA LEU A 322 17.55 6.74 12.27
C LEU A 322 17.63 6.40 10.77
N THR A 323 16.53 6.50 10.03
CA THR A 323 16.57 6.30 8.58
C THR A 323 17.41 7.35 7.87
N GLY A 324 17.24 8.63 8.21
CA GLY A 324 18.11 9.69 7.69
C GLY A 324 19.59 9.45 8.01
N LEU A 325 19.90 9.03 9.24
CA LEU A 325 21.27 8.68 9.63
C LEU A 325 21.81 7.47 8.82
N SER A 326 20.98 6.45 8.59
CA SER A 326 21.36 5.28 7.79
C SER A 326 21.73 5.66 6.37
N VAL A 327 20.90 6.50 5.73
CA VAL A 327 21.14 7.01 4.37
C VAL A 327 22.36 7.91 4.31
N PHE A 328 22.54 8.79 5.29
CA PHE A 328 23.75 9.60 5.42
C PHE A 328 25.03 8.73 5.50
N ILE A 329 25.04 7.69 6.34
CA ILE A 329 26.21 6.82 6.52
C ILE A 329 26.52 6.06 5.23
N ALA A 330 25.52 5.42 4.63
CA ALA A 330 25.71 4.65 3.40
C ALA A 330 26.24 5.54 2.26
N ALA A 331 25.68 6.74 2.10
CA ALA A 331 26.12 7.71 1.11
C ALA A 331 27.54 8.23 1.40
N SER A 332 27.88 8.52 2.66
CA SER A 332 29.22 9.00 3.05
C SER A 332 30.31 7.97 2.77
N MET A 333 29.97 6.70 2.95
CA MET A 333 30.91 5.58 2.76
C MET A 333 30.92 5.06 1.32
N HIS A 334 30.08 5.62 0.44
CA HIS A 334 29.84 5.11 -0.91
C HIS A 334 29.48 3.62 -0.93
N TRP A 335 28.72 3.17 0.06
CA TRP A 335 28.14 1.84 0.08
C TRP A 335 26.86 1.88 -0.73
N ILE A 336 26.93 1.42 -1.97
CA ILE A 336 25.88 1.58 -2.97
C ILE A 336 25.23 0.24 -3.26
N ALA A 337 23.90 0.21 -3.07
CA ALA A 337 22.97 -0.76 -3.61
C ALA A 337 21.69 0.00 -3.98
N GLY A 338 20.88 -0.56 -4.87
CA GLY A 338 19.61 0.04 -5.28
C GLY A 338 18.51 -1.01 -5.36
N PHE A 339 17.27 -0.56 -5.53
CA PHE A 339 16.08 -1.41 -5.54
C PHE A 339 15.11 -0.99 -6.64
N GLY A 340 14.34 -1.96 -7.15
CA GLY A 340 13.28 -1.70 -8.12
C GLY A 340 11.91 -1.43 -7.48
N PHE A 341 11.70 -1.94 -6.26
CA PHE A 341 10.48 -1.70 -5.49
C PHE A 341 10.76 -1.22 -4.08
N SER A 342 11.52 -1.98 -3.29
CA SER A 342 11.86 -1.60 -1.92
C SER A 342 13.16 -2.24 -1.45
N ALA A 343 13.78 -1.75 -0.37
CA ALA A 343 15.12 -2.13 0.05
C ALA A 343 15.15 -3.44 0.88
N GLY A 344 14.53 -4.52 0.37
CA GLY A 344 14.51 -5.85 0.99
C GLY A 344 15.68 -6.75 0.57
N LEU A 345 15.76 -7.94 1.17
CA LEU A 345 16.76 -8.96 0.83
C LEU A 345 16.76 -9.29 -0.66
N VAL A 346 15.57 -9.39 -1.27
CA VAL A 346 15.42 -9.71 -2.69
C VAL A 346 16.13 -8.67 -3.56
N ASP A 347 15.82 -7.38 -3.37
CA ASP A 347 16.47 -6.30 -4.10
C ASP A 347 17.98 -6.22 -3.83
N MET A 348 18.44 -6.54 -2.62
CA MET A 348 19.88 -6.57 -2.32
C MET A 348 20.59 -7.66 -3.14
N VAL A 349 20.00 -8.85 -3.24
CA VAL A 349 20.54 -9.96 -4.05
C VAL A 349 20.54 -9.58 -5.53
N LEU A 350 19.44 -9.02 -6.03
CA LEU A 350 19.33 -8.65 -7.45
C LEU A 350 20.28 -7.50 -7.81
N SER A 351 20.44 -6.51 -6.94
CA SER A 351 21.35 -5.38 -7.14
C SER A 351 22.83 -5.73 -7.06
N SER A 352 23.20 -6.86 -6.42
CA SER A 352 24.60 -7.25 -6.21
C SER A 352 25.43 -7.45 -7.48
N ARG A 353 24.79 -7.71 -8.62
CA ARG A 353 25.43 -7.86 -9.94
C ARG A 353 25.41 -6.59 -10.79
N ASN A 354 24.75 -5.53 -10.32
CA ASN A 354 24.71 -4.28 -11.05
C ASN A 354 26.08 -3.60 -11.00
N PRO A 355 26.63 -3.10 -12.14
CA PRO A 355 27.95 -2.46 -12.16
C PRO A 355 28.03 -1.17 -11.33
N LEU A 356 26.90 -0.57 -10.94
CA LEU A 356 26.84 0.57 -10.04
C LEU A 356 26.86 0.17 -8.55
N ALA A 357 26.73 -1.12 -8.21
CA ALA A 357 26.79 -1.58 -6.83
C ALA A 357 28.24 -1.53 -6.31
N VAL A 358 28.47 -0.81 -5.21
CA VAL A 358 29.80 -0.58 -4.64
C VAL A 358 29.78 -0.96 -3.16
N ASN A 359 30.64 -1.89 -2.75
CA ASN A 359 30.74 -2.34 -1.35
C ASN A 359 29.37 -2.64 -0.69
N TRP A 360 28.39 -3.10 -1.47
CA TRP A 360 26.99 -3.27 -1.05
C TRP A 360 26.85 -4.19 0.18
N TYR A 361 27.75 -5.15 0.35
CA TYR A 361 27.79 -6.05 1.50
C TYR A 361 28.03 -5.32 2.83
N MET A 362 28.62 -4.12 2.82
CA MET A 362 28.78 -3.30 4.02
C MET A 362 27.44 -2.77 4.55
N LEU A 363 26.39 -2.73 3.72
CA LEU A 363 25.04 -2.42 4.17
C LEU A 363 24.48 -3.51 5.09
N ILE A 364 24.96 -4.76 4.99
CA ILE A 364 24.63 -5.83 5.94
C ILE A 364 25.28 -5.54 7.29
N VAL A 365 26.55 -5.13 7.29
CA VAL A 365 27.28 -4.77 8.51
C VAL A 365 26.61 -3.58 9.20
N GLN A 366 26.30 -2.52 8.43
CA GLN A 366 25.52 -1.38 8.91
C GLN A 366 24.17 -1.84 9.45
N GLY A 367 23.49 -2.73 8.74
CA GLY A 367 22.22 -3.32 9.14
C GLY A 367 22.29 -3.98 10.52
N LEU A 368 23.25 -4.87 10.76
CA LEU A 368 23.43 -5.53 12.05
C LEU A 368 23.66 -4.53 13.20
N VAL A 369 24.43 -3.46 12.96
CA VAL A 369 24.60 -2.37 13.92
C VAL A 369 23.26 -1.65 14.16
N PHE A 370 22.53 -1.36 13.09
CA PHE A 370 21.22 -0.71 13.14
C PHE A 370 20.16 -1.57 13.84
N PHE A 371 20.20 -2.90 13.71
CA PHE A 371 19.35 -3.81 14.49
C PHE A 371 19.52 -3.57 15.99
N ALA A 372 20.77 -3.53 16.46
CA ALA A 372 21.08 -3.32 17.88
C ALA A 372 20.65 -1.92 18.34
N ILE A 373 20.92 -0.88 17.52
CA ILE A 373 20.51 0.50 17.79
C ILE A 373 18.99 0.62 17.88
N TYR A 374 18.26 0.13 16.88
CA TYR A 374 16.80 0.17 16.86
C TYR A 374 16.22 -0.57 18.07
N TYR A 375 16.69 -1.80 18.34
CA TYR A 375 16.23 -2.58 19.49
C TYR A 375 16.43 -1.82 20.81
N ALA A 376 17.64 -1.29 21.05
CA ALA A 376 17.98 -0.58 22.28
C ALA A 376 17.16 0.71 22.45
N ILE A 377 17.09 1.55 21.41
CA ILE A 377 16.38 2.82 21.45
C ILE A 377 14.88 2.59 21.60
N PHE A 378 14.27 1.73 20.78
CA PHE A 378 12.83 1.47 20.86
C PHE A 378 12.46 0.90 22.23
N ARG A 379 13.20 -0.11 22.72
CA ARG A 379 12.90 -0.73 24.00
C ARG A 379 13.04 0.25 25.16
N THR A 380 14.04 1.13 25.11
CA THR A 380 14.25 2.17 26.11
C THR A 380 13.14 3.21 26.07
N ALA A 381 12.82 3.75 24.89
CA ALA A 381 11.75 4.73 24.70
C ALA A 381 10.37 4.18 25.12
N ILE A 382 10.05 2.93 24.76
CA ILE A 382 8.78 2.29 25.16
C ILE A 382 8.67 2.20 26.69
N LYS A 383 9.75 1.84 27.38
CA LYS A 383 9.75 1.71 28.84
C LYS A 383 9.75 3.05 29.55
N VAL A 384 10.63 3.97 29.17
CA VAL A 384 10.82 5.27 29.83
C VAL A 384 9.60 6.16 29.66
N PHE A 385 9.05 6.25 28.45
CA PHE A 385 7.88 7.09 28.16
C PHE A 385 6.55 6.33 28.32
N ASN A 386 6.60 5.08 28.78
CA ASN A 386 5.44 4.20 28.93
C ASN A 386 4.53 4.16 27.68
N LEU A 387 5.14 4.05 26.50
CA LEU A 387 4.42 4.11 25.23
C LEU A 387 3.49 2.89 25.09
N LYS A 388 2.26 3.13 24.63
CA LYS A 388 1.21 2.11 24.50
C LYS A 388 1.33 1.33 23.19
N THR A 389 2.51 0.81 22.88
CA THR A 389 2.71 -0.03 21.67
C THR A 389 1.85 -1.30 21.75
N LEU A 390 1.64 -1.95 20.61
CA LEU A 390 0.82 -3.17 20.51
C LEU A 390 1.09 -4.17 21.65
N GLY A 391 0.04 -4.59 22.34
CA GLY A 391 0.12 -5.49 23.50
C GLY A 391 0.46 -4.83 24.85
N ARG A 392 0.52 -3.49 24.92
CA ARG A 392 0.66 -2.70 26.16
C ARG A 392 -0.60 -1.90 26.54
N GLU A 393 -1.64 -1.96 25.72
CA GLU A 393 -2.94 -1.33 25.97
C GLU A 393 -3.56 -1.85 27.28
N GLU A 394 -4.31 -1.00 27.97
CA GLU A 394 -5.14 -1.42 29.12
C GLU A 394 -6.34 -2.20 28.57
N GLN A 395 -6.58 -3.38 29.13
CA GLN A 395 -7.77 -4.15 28.77
C GLN A 395 -8.95 -3.43 29.42
N GLU A 396 -9.84 -2.85 28.62
CA GLU A 396 -11.26 -2.94 28.98
C GLU A 396 -11.57 -4.43 29.00
N GLU A 397 -12.22 -4.91 30.07
CA GLU A 397 -12.57 -6.31 30.31
C GLU A 397 -13.49 -6.82 29.19
N ALA A 398 -12.89 -7.18 28.06
CA ALA A 398 -13.53 -7.94 27.01
C ALA A 398 -13.34 -9.42 27.37
N MET A 399 -14.49 -10.05 27.67
CA MET A 399 -14.68 -11.48 27.85
C MET A 399 -13.78 -12.33 26.96
N GLU A 400 -13.27 -13.41 27.55
CA GLU A 400 -12.46 -14.45 26.94
C GLU A 400 -12.99 -14.88 25.55
N GLU A 401 -12.44 -14.31 24.49
CA GLU A 401 -12.50 -14.90 23.16
C GLU A 401 -11.30 -15.84 23.01
N SER A 402 -11.60 -17.13 23.21
CA SER A 402 -10.68 -18.24 22.99
C SER A 402 -10.23 -18.27 21.53
N SER A 403 -8.93 -18.09 21.33
CA SER A 403 -8.30 -18.12 20.01
C SER A 403 -8.02 -19.54 19.53
N ALA A 404 -8.48 -19.82 18.31
CA ALA A 404 -7.92 -20.71 17.28
C ALA A 404 -7.95 -22.24 17.48
N THR A 405 -8.71 -22.92 16.59
CA THR A 405 -8.39 -24.27 16.11
C THR A 405 -8.86 -24.50 14.66
N THR A 406 -7.93 -24.98 13.83
CA THR A 406 -8.00 -25.88 12.64
C THR A 406 -9.26 -26.01 11.77
N THR A 407 -9.03 -26.23 10.47
CA THR A 407 -10.00 -26.55 9.40
C THR A 407 -11.11 -27.55 9.78
N SER A 408 -10.86 -28.50 10.70
CA SER A 408 -11.91 -29.41 11.20
C SER A 408 -13.03 -28.70 11.98
N SER A 409 -12.72 -27.62 12.71
CA SER A 409 -13.71 -26.85 13.47
C SER A 409 -14.69 -26.12 12.55
N ARG A 410 -14.27 -25.75 11.33
CA ARG A 410 -15.10 -25.01 10.38
C ARG A 410 -16.12 -25.90 9.69
N GLU A 411 -15.74 -27.12 9.36
CA GLU A 411 -16.67 -28.12 8.80
C GLU A 411 -17.72 -28.53 9.83
N GLU A 412 -17.31 -28.75 11.09
CA GLU A 412 -18.23 -28.99 12.21
C GLU A 412 -19.19 -27.81 12.43
N THR A 413 -18.69 -26.58 12.29
CA THR A 413 -19.52 -25.37 12.42
C THR A 413 -20.53 -25.28 11.27
N ALA A 414 -20.12 -25.60 10.04
CA ALA A 414 -21.01 -25.63 8.87
C ALA A 414 -22.14 -26.65 9.04
N ILE A 415 -21.85 -27.85 9.56
CA ILE A 415 -22.88 -28.86 9.87
C ILE A 415 -23.91 -28.31 10.86
N LYS A 416 -23.46 -27.67 11.95
CA LYS A 416 -24.36 -27.05 12.93
C LYS A 416 -25.21 -25.94 12.33
N PHE A 417 -24.66 -25.15 11.40
CA PHE A 417 -25.43 -24.14 10.66
C PHE A 417 -26.48 -24.78 9.75
N ILE A 418 -26.14 -25.86 9.04
CA ILE A 418 -27.08 -26.61 8.19
C ILE A 418 -28.26 -27.13 9.01
N ASP A 419 -27.98 -27.74 10.17
CA ASP A 419 -29.02 -28.24 11.07
C ASP A 419 -29.92 -27.10 11.57
N ALA A 420 -29.33 -25.98 11.99
CA ALA A 420 -30.06 -24.80 12.44
C ALA A 420 -30.89 -24.13 11.33
N LEU A 421 -30.58 -24.41 10.06
CA LEU A 421 -31.26 -23.86 8.88
C LEU A 421 -32.28 -24.84 8.28
N GLY A 422 -32.58 -25.95 8.96
CA GLY A 422 -33.60 -26.91 8.54
C GLY A 422 -33.09 -28.08 7.71
N GLY A 423 -31.77 -28.32 7.72
CA GLY A 423 -31.13 -29.46 7.05
C GLY A 423 -30.71 -29.17 5.59
N LYS A 424 -29.96 -30.11 5.00
CA LYS A 424 -29.37 -29.96 3.65
C LYS A 424 -30.41 -29.71 2.56
N GLU A 425 -31.57 -30.35 2.66
CA GLU A 425 -32.66 -30.24 1.68
C GLU A 425 -33.38 -28.88 1.73
N ASN A 426 -33.14 -28.05 2.75
CA ASN A 426 -33.82 -26.77 2.88
C ASN A 426 -33.16 -25.65 2.06
N PHE A 427 -32.05 -25.90 1.38
CA PHE A 427 -31.30 -24.88 0.63
C PHE A 427 -31.63 -24.88 -0.87
N LYS A 428 -32.03 -23.73 -1.40
CA LYS A 428 -32.14 -23.48 -2.86
C LYS A 428 -30.93 -22.73 -3.41
N ASN A 429 -30.46 -21.72 -2.67
CA ASN A 429 -29.30 -20.94 -3.06
C ASN A 429 -28.53 -20.46 -1.82
N ILE A 430 -27.19 -20.44 -1.93
CA ILE A 430 -26.29 -20.01 -0.87
C ILE A 430 -25.35 -18.95 -1.45
N ASP A 431 -25.40 -17.76 -0.87
CA ASP A 431 -24.54 -16.64 -1.24
C ASP A 431 -24.09 -15.90 0.02
N ALA A 432 -23.10 -15.02 -0.11
CA ALA A 432 -22.65 -14.20 1.00
C ALA A 432 -22.22 -12.81 0.55
N CYS A 433 -22.30 -11.88 1.50
CA CYS A 433 -21.57 -10.63 1.44
C CYS A 433 -20.70 -10.51 2.69
N ILE A 434 -19.85 -9.48 2.75
CA ILE A 434 -18.83 -9.27 3.79
C ILE A 434 -19.32 -9.57 5.22
N THR A 435 -20.58 -9.24 5.54
CA THR A 435 -21.10 -9.41 6.91
C THR A 435 -22.33 -10.32 7.02
N ARG A 436 -22.87 -10.84 5.92
CA ARG A 436 -24.14 -11.60 5.94
C ARG A 436 -24.13 -12.79 5.00
N LEU A 437 -24.55 -13.92 5.53
CA LEU A 437 -24.94 -15.09 4.76
C LEU A 437 -26.32 -14.82 4.16
N ARG A 438 -26.45 -15.00 2.85
CA ARG A 438 -27.69 -14.78 2.08
C ARG A 438 -28.16 -16.11 1.55
N LEU A 439 -29.30 -16.55 2.02
CA LEU A 439 -29.85 -17.85 1.71
C LEU A 439 -31.18 -17.69 1.00
N THR A 440 -31.43 -18.57 0.05
CA THR A 440 -32.78 -18.85 -0.41
C THR A 440 -33.13 -20.25 0.08
N LEU A 441 -34.19 -20.39 0.86
CA LEU A 441 -34.59 -21.65 1.47
C LEU A 441 -35.88 -22.21 0.87
N VAL A 442 -36.13 -23.50 1.10
CA VAL A 442 -37.40 -24.15 0.73
C VAL A 442 -38.50 -23.73 1.68
N ASP A 443 -38.23 -23.74 2.99
CA ASP A 443 -39.15 -23.32 4.06
C ASP A 443 -38.41 -22.57 5.19
N HIS A 444 -38.83 -21.32 5.44
CA HIS A 444 -38.31 -20.47 6.51
C HIS A 444 -38.87 -20.76 7.90
N ASN A 445 -39.91 -21.58 8.00
CA ASN A 445 -40.47 -21.96 9.29
C ASN A 445 -39.62 -23.02 9.99
N ASN A 446 -38.74 -23.71 9.24
CA ASN A 446 -37.88 -24.76 9.76
C ASN A 446 -36.50 -24.24 10.24
N ILE A 447 -36.39 -22.93 10.54
CA ILE A 447 -35.14 -22.34 11.02
C ILE A 447 -35.13 -22.24 12.55
N ASN A 448 -34.00 -22.56 13.17
CA ASN A 448 -33.77 -22.42 14.60
C ASN A 448 -32.95 -21.16 14.90
N GLU A 449 -33.63 -20.03 15.09
CA GLU A 449 -32.97 -18.74 15.34
C GLU A 449 -32.16 -18.72 16.64
N VAL A 450 -32.56 -19.50 17.66
CA VAL A 450 -31.83 -19.61 18.94
C VAL A 450 -30.49 -20.30 18.71
N GLN A 451 -30.49 -21.40 17.96
CA GLN A 451 -29.28 -22.12 17.61
C GLN A 451 -28.37 -21.26 16.72
N LEU A 452 -28.93 -20.54 15.75
CA LEU A 452 -28.15 -19.60 14.93
C LEU A 452 -27.45 -18.53 15.78
N LYS A 453 -28.12 -17.97 16.79
CA LYS A 453 -27.49 -17.04 17.74
C LYS A 453 -26.36 -17.70 18.54
N SER A 454 -26.55 -18.93 19.01
CA SER A 454 -25.51 -19.69 19.72
C SER A 454 -24.28 -20.00 18.84
N LEU A 455 -24.47 -20.04 17.52
CA LEU A 455 -23.42 -20.23 16.52
C LEU A 455 -22.76 -18.91 16.06
N GLY A 456 -23.06 -17.78 16.71
CA GLY A 456 -22.44 -16.49 16.41
C GLY A 456 -23.26 -15.55 15.51
N SER A 457 -24.51 -15.90 15.20
CA SER A 457 -25.42 -14.96 14.52
C SER A 457 -25.76 -13.77 15.41
N LYS A 458 -25.51 -12.56 14.89
CA LYS A 458 -25.90 -11.28 15.49
C LYS A 458 -27.35 -10.90 15.16
N GLY A 459 -28.01 -11.66 14.28
CA GLY A 459 -29.40 -11.46 13.91
C GLY A 459 -29.77 -12.14 12.60
N THR A 460 -31.07 -12.39 12.42
CA THR A 460 -31.66 -12.96 11.20
C THR A 460 -32.68 -11.99 10.61
N ILE A 461 -32.74 -11.91 9.28
CA ILE A 461 -33.70 -11.06 8.56
C ILE A 461 -34.37 -11.92 7.48
N LYS A 462 -35.69 -12.12 7.59
CA LYS A 462 -36.50 -12.79 6.57
C LYS A 462 -36.85 -11.78 5.47
N ILE A 463 -36.66 -12.15 4.21
CA ILE A 463 -36.84 -11.29 3.03
C ILE A 463 -37.73 -12.03 2.02
N GLY A 464 -38.92 -11.46 1.76
CA GLY A 464 -39.90 -12.11 0.89
C GLY A 464 -40.37 -13.44 1.45
N ASN A 465 -40.73 -14.38 0.56
CA ASN A 465 -41.26 -15.68 0.95
C ASN A 465 -40.16 -16.72 1.21
N ASP A 466 -39.01 -16.61 0.55
CA ASP A 466 -37.97 -17.65 0.51
C ASP A 466 -36.53 -17.13 0.69
N GLY A 467 -36.28 -15.82 0.89
CA GLY A 467 -34.98 -15.29 1.31
C GLY A 467 -34.75 -15.16 2.83
N LEU A 468 -33.56 -15.56 3.30
CA LEU A 468 -33.09 -15.35 4.68
C LEU A 468 -31.69 -14.72 4.67
N GLN A 469 -31.47 -13.71 5.52
CA GLN A 469 -30.13 -13.20 5.82
C GLN A 469 -29.74 -13.50 7.26
N VAL A 470 -28.55 -14.07 7.46
CA VAL A 470 -27.95 -14.31 8.78
C VAL A 470 -26.75 -13.38 8.93
N ILE A 471 -26.73 -12.55 9.97
CA ILE A 471 -25.68 -11.55 10.21
C ILE A 471 -24.56 -12.21 11.03
N LEU A 472 -23.44 -12.53 10.37
CA LEU A 472 -22.30 -13.21 10.99
C LEU A 472 -21.07 -12.29 11.15
N GLY A 473 -21.07 -11.13 10.49
CA GLY A 473 -19.85 -10.32 10.39
C GLY A 473 -18.85 -10.93 9.39
N PRO A 474 -17.55 -10.63 9.51
CA PRO A 474 -16.53 -10.96 8.51
C PRO A 474 -16.43 -12.44 8.11
N GLU A 475 -16.99 -13.34 8.91
CA GLU A 475 -16.95 -14.80 8.68
C GLU A 475 -18.03 -15.30 7.72
N ALA A 476 -18.95 -14.43 7.28
CA ALA A 476 -20.11 -14.84 6.47
C ALA A 476 -19.73 -15.58 5.17
N GLU A 477 -18.68 -15.13 4.48
CA GLU A 477 -18.21 -15.73 3.23
C GLU A 477 -17.58 -17.11 3.46
N LEU A 478 -16.79 -17.24 4.53
CA LEU A 478 -16.15 -18.51 4.93
C LEU A 478 -17.19 -19.56 5.33
N VAL A 479 -18.22 -19.16 6.07
CA VAL A 479 -19.33 -20.05 6.46
C VAL A 479 -20.14 -20.47 5.23
N ALA A 480 -20.38 -19.56 4.27
CA ALA A 480 -21.08 -19.89 3.04
C ALA A 480 -20.34 -20.93 2.20
N GLU A 481 -19.02 -20.79 2.03
CA GLU A 481 -18.21 -21.79 1.32
C GLU A 481 -18.20 -23.14 2.03
N ALA A 482 -18.09 -23.16 3.36
CA ALA A 482 -18.08 -24.39 4.13
C ALA A 482 -19.43 -25.13 4.04
N ILE A 483 -20.55 -24.40 4.07
CA ILE A 483 -21.90 -24.98 3.85
C ILE A 483 -22.02 -25.55 2.43
N LYS A 484 -21.55 -24.82 1.40
CA LYS A 484 -21.58 -25.29 0.00
C LYS A 484 -20.86 -26.63 -0.17
N ARG A 485 -19.69 -26.81 0.46
CA ARG A 485 -18.92 -28.08 0.40
C ARG A 485 -19.59 -29.25 1.12
N GLN A 486 -20.58 -29.00 1.97
CA GLN A 486 -21.31 -30.04 2.71
C GLN A 486 -22.61 -30.44 2.02
N ILE A 487 -23.11 -29.61 1.11
CA ILE A 487 -24.39 -29.80 0.40
C ILE A 487 -24.16 -30.24 -1.06
N HIS A 488 -23.02 -29.87 -1.65
CA HIS A 488 -22.52 -30.37 -2.93
C HIS A 488 -21.36 -31.33 -2.70
#